data_AF-A0A5P8NE11-F1
#
_entry.id   AF-A0A5P8NE11-F1
#
_cell.length_a   1.000
_cell.length_b   1.000
_cell.length_c   1.000
_cell.angle_alpha   90.00
_cell.angle_beta   90.00
_cell.angle_gamma   90.00
#
_symmetry.space_group_name_H-M   'P 1'
#
loop_
_entity.id
_entity.type
_entity.pdbx_description
1 polymer ?
#
loop_
_entity_poly.entity_id
_entity_poly.type
_entity_poly.pdbx_seq_one_letter_code
_entity_poly.pdbx_strand_id
1 'polypeptide(L)'
;MGIESGVSMSEENTLTNEDVIIESENIFQEISYLNDLSDSSYELIGKHVRHVVDHMNTVINGYIKAEYNGEPGIIDYPGTRTRDSLLETSFRDFKIEIFQIIDTLKYKKIDLTKNVTKIDTIPSGKKVHIVTNYQSEILYAHFQHKTHHLDTMVRILKANGINVENSNIGKAASTIAFEASKK
;
A
#
# COMPACT_ATOMS: atom_id res chain seq x y z
N MET A 1 -31.61 3.25 40.11
CA MET A 1 -32.17 2.37 39.05
C MET A 1 -32.54 3.27 37.90
N GLY A 2 -31.94 3.28 36.73
CA GLY A 2 -30.83 2.58 36.11
C GLY A 2 -30.86 3.16 34.70
N ILE A 3 -29.91 4.05 34.37
CA ILE A 3 -29.87 4.74 33.09
C ILE A 3 -29.25 3.75 32.11
N GLU A 4 -30.07 3.16 31.24
CA GLU A 4 -29.56 2.47 30.05
C GLU A 4 -29.15 3.53 29.03
N SER A 5 -27.92 4.03 29.18
CA SER A 5 -27.20 4.67 28.09
C SER A 5 -26.69 3.57 27.18
N GLY A 6 -27.51 3.18 26.20
CA GLY A 6 -27.04 2.47 25.02
C GLY A 6 -26.01 3.36 24.32
N VAL A 7 -24.72 3.08 24.55
CA VAL A 7 -23.65 3.56 23.69
C VAL A 7 -23.94 2.96 22.32
N SER A 8 -24.45 3.79 21.40
CA SER A 8 -24.51 3.39 20.00
C SER A 8 -23.07 3.10 19.59
N MET A 9 -22.79 1.84 19.25
CA MET A 9 -21.56 1.50 18.54
C MET A 9 -21.47 2.46 17.35
N SER A 10 -20.44 3.30 17.35
CA SER A 10 -20.09 4.19 16.26
C SER A 10 -20.08 3.40 14.95
N GLU A 11 -20.64 3.96 13.89
CA GLU A 11 -20.59 3.42 12.53
C GLU A 11 -19.21 2.80 12.26
N GLU A 12 -19.15 1.48 12.10
CA GLU A 12 -17.92 0.81 11.68
C GLU A 12 -17.62 1.27 10.25
N ASN A 13 -16.69 2.21 10.11
CA ASN A 13 -16.27 2.71 8.81
C ASN A 13 -15.66 1.57 8.00
N THR A 14 -16.41 1.12 6.99
CA THR A 14 -15.93 0.15 5.99
C THR A 14 -15.00 0.89 5.02
N LEU A 15 -13.89 0.25 4.63
CA LEU A 15 -12.98 0.81 3.63
C LEU A 15 -13.75 1.09 2.32
N THR A 16 -13.61 2.30 1.79
CA THR A 16 -14.24 2.73 0.55
C THR A 16 -13.22 2.84 -0.58
N ASN A 17 -13.67 2.88 -1.84
CA ASN A 17 -12.77 3.15 -2.97
C ASN A 17 -12.07 4.51 -2.84
N GLU A 18 -12.75 5.50 -2.25
CA GLU A 18 -12.18 6.82 -2.03
C GLU A 18 -10.99 6.76 -1.06
N ASP A 19 -11.11 5.99 0.03
CA ASP A 19 -10.01 5.78 0.97
C ASP A 19 -8.78 5.16 0.29
N VAL A 20 -8.99 4.21 -0.63
CA VAL A 20 -7.91 3.56 -1.38
C VAL A 20 -7.24 4.52 -2.36
N ILE A 21 -8.03 5.38 -3.02
CA ILE A 21 -7.52 6.41 -3.93
C ILE A 21 -6.70 7.43 -3.15
N ILE A 22 -7.24 7.97 -2.06
CA ILE A 22 -6.55 8.91 -1.17
C ILE A 22 -5.24 8.31 -0.69
N GLU A 23 -5.24 7.04 -0.28
CA GLU A 23 -4.02 6.40 0.19
C GLU A 23 -2.98 6.19 -0.92
N SER A 24 -3.42 5.93 -2.15
CA SER A 24 -2.54 5.86 -3.32
C SER A 24 -1.95 7.23 -3.67
N GLU A 25 -2.71 8.31 -3.51
CA GLU A 25 -2.23 9.68 -3.66
C GLU A 25 -1.24 10.05 -2.54
N ASN A 26 -1.50 9.61 -1.30
CA ASN A 26 -0.60 9.79 -0.16
C ASN A 26 0.75 9.11 -0.41
N ILE A 27 0.79 7.91 -1.01
CA ILE A 27 2.05 7.24 -1.39
C ILE A 27 2.91 8.14 -2.26
N PHE A 28 2.30 8.73 -3.30
CA PHE A 28 3.01 9.63 -4.19
C PHE A 28 3.54 10.84 -3.43
N GLN A 29 2.72 11.47 -2.59
CA GLN A 29 3.14 12.62 -1.80
C GLN A 29 4.26 12.27 -0.83
N GLU A 30 4.10 11.21 -0.03
CA GLU A 30 5.08 10.76 0.96
C GLU A 30 6.42 10.44 0.29
N ILE A 31 6.45 9.68 -0.81
CA ILE A 31 7.69 9.37 -1.53
C ILE A 31 8.28 10.62 -2.19
N SER A 32 7.46 11.55 -2.65
CA SER A 32 7.94 12.85 -3.16
C SER A 32 8.57 13.70 -2.06
N TYR A 33 8.05 13.64 -0.82
CA TYR A 33 8.61 14.35 0.33
C TYR A 33 9.84 13.68 0.93
N LEU A 34 10.05 12.39 0.67
CA LEU A 34 11.25 11.67 1.11
C LEU A 34 12.50 12.08 0.34
N ASN A 35 12.34 12.69 -0.84
CA ASN A 35 13.45 12.96 -1.72
C ASN A 35 13.47 14.44 -2.13
N ASP A 36 14.50 15.16 -1.70
CA ASP A 36 14.99 16.30 -2.48
C ASP A 36 15.23 15.75 -3.90
N LEU A 37 14.64 16.35 -4.93
CA LEU A 37 14.33 15.78 -6.26
C LEU A 37 15.52 15.26 -7.12
N SER A 38 16.67 14.94 -6.52
CA SER A 38 17.84 14.33 -7.16
C SER A 38 17.73 12.81 -7.25
N ASP A 39 18.10 12.28 -8.42
CA ASP A 39 18.08 10.85 -8.72
C ASP A 39 19.02 10.04 -7.79
N SER A 40 20.10 10.64 -7.29
CA SER A 40 21.08 9.96 -6.42
C SER A 40 20.51 9.52 -5.07
N SER A 41 19.61 10.31 -4.49
CA SER A 41 18.97 9.97 -3.22
C SER A 41 17.83 8.96 -3.42
N TYR A 42 17.24 8.95 -4.63
CA TYR A 42 16.24 7.95 -5.02
C TYR A 42 16.85 6.55 -5.11
N GLU A 43 18.05 6.39 -5.64
CA GLU A 43 18.74 5.09 -5.74
C GLU A 43 18.88 4.37 -4.39
N LEU A 44 18.98 5.12 -3.28
CA LEU A 44 19.06 4.56 -1.92
C LEU A 44 17.76 3.84 -1.51
N ILE A 45 16.61 4.29 -2.01
CA ILE A 45 15.28 3.83 -1.59
C ILE A 45 14.48 3.17 -2.72
N GLY A 46 14.92 3.30 -3.96
CA GLY A 46 14.13 2.93 -5.15
C GLY A 46 13.76 1.44 -5.18
N LYS A 47 14.61 0.56 -4.64
CA LYS A 47 14.26 -0.86 -4.44
C LYS A 47 13.00 -1.06 -3.63
N HIS A 48 12.85 -0.28 -2.55
CA HIS A 48 11.67 -0.30 -1.70
C HIS A 48 10.48 0.37 -2.38
N VAL A 49 10.70 1.46 -3.13
CA VAL A 49 9.64 2.15 -3.89
C VAL A 49 9.01 1.20 -4.91
N ARG A 50 9.84 0.61 -5.77
CA ARG A 50 9.43 -0.45 -6.71
C ARG A 50 8.70 -1.59 -6.01
N HIS A 51 9.20 -2.03 -4.85
CA HIS A 51 8.58 -3.16 -4.13
C HIS A 51 7.18 -2.82 -3.59
N VAL A 52 6.94 -1.60 -3.13
CA VAL A 52 5.60 -1.12 -2.73
C VAL A 52 4.66 -1.08 -3.94
N VAL A 53 5.11 -0.46 -5.04
CA VAL A 53 4.33 -0.35 -6.28
C VAL A 53 3.98 -1.72 -6.86
N ASP A 54 4.94 -2.65 -6.89
CA ASP A 54 4.70 -4.04 -7.31
C ASP A 54 3.58 -4.71 -6.49
N HIS A 55 3.49 -4.44 -5.18
CA HIS A 55 2.45 -5.01 -4.33
C HIS A 55 1.08 -4.43 -4.66
N MET A 56 0.99 -3.11 -4.84
CA MET A 56 -0.25 -2.45 -5.27
C MET A 56 -0.73 -3.01 -6.61
N ASN A 57 0.17 -3.06 -7.59
CA ASN A 57 -0.10 -3.61 -8.91
C ASN A 57 -0.53 -5.07 -8.87
N THR A 58 0.06 -5.90 -8.01
CA THR A 58 -0.33 -7.31 -7.87
C THR A 58 -1.80 -7.44 -7.46
N VAL A 59 -2.25 -6.61 -6.52
CA VAL A 59 -3.65 -6.61 -6.05
C VAL A 59 -4.59 -6.09 -7.14
N ILE A 60 -4.27 -4.93 -7.74
CA ILE A 60 -5.09 -4.29 -8.77
C ILE A 60 -5.20 -5.16 -10.03
N ASN A 61 -4.10 -5.75 -10.48
CA ASN A 61 -4.11 -6.64 -11.64
C ASN A 61 -4.84 -7.96 -11.35
N GLY A 62 -4.77 -8.45 -10.11
CA GLY A 62 -5.62 -9.55 -9.64
C GLY A 62 -7.10 -9.24 -9.85
N TYR A 63 -7.53 -8.02 -9.51
CA TYR A 63 -8.89 -7.51 -9.73
C TYR A 63 -9.28 -7.46 -11.19
N ILE A 64 -8.49 -6.76 -12.00
CA ILE A 64 -8.81 -6.53 -13.41
C ILE A 64 -8.93 -7.86 -14.15
N LYS A 65 -8.05 -8.82 -13.87
CA LYS A 65 -8.11 -10.17 -14.46
C LYS A 65 -9.34 -10.94 -14.01
N ALA A 66 -9.73 -10.81 -12.74
CA ALA A 66 -10.95 -11.43 -12.21
C ALA A 66 -12.20 -10.95 -12.96
N GLU A 67 -12.32 -9.63 -13.11
CA GLU A 67 -13.43 -9.00 -13.83
C GLU A 67 -13.46 -9.41 -15.30
N TYR A 68 -12.31 -9.44 -15.97
CA TYR A 68 -12.23 -9.79 -17.38
C TYR A 68 -12.55 -11.26 -17.66
N ASN A 69 -12.10 -12.17 -16.79
CA ASN A 69 -12.23 -13.62 -17.01
C ASN A 69 -13.50 -14.23 -16.39
N GLY A 70 -14.23 -13.49 -15.54
CA GLY A 70 -15.39 -14.02 -14.81
C GLY A 70 -15.04 -15.00 -13.69
N GLU A 71 -13.77 -15.08 -13.29
CA GLU A 71 -13.25 -16.01 -12.28
C GLU A 71 -12.75 -15.25 -11.04
N PRO A 72 -12.61 -15.90 -9.87
CA PRO A 72 -11.98 -15.28 -8.71
C PRO A 72 -10.58 -14.76 -9.05
N GLY A 73 -10.25 -13.55 -8.59
CA GLY A 73 -8.92 -12.98 -8.80
C GLY A 73 -7.85 -13.77 -8.08
N ILE A 74 -6.65 -13.78 -8.67
CA ILE A 74 -5.48 -14.43 -8.10
C ILE A 74 -4.48 -13.35 -7.71
N ILE A 75 -4.05 -13.36 -6.45
CA ILE A 75 -3.03 -12.46 -5.91
C ILE A 75 -1.82 -13.32 -5.52
N ASP A 76 -0.75 -13.23 -6.31
CA ASP A 76 0.50 -14.00 -6.12
C ASP A 76 1.69 -13.05 -6.01
N TYR A 77 1.91 -12.49 -4.81
CA TYR A 77 3.01 -11.54 -4.59
C TYR A 77 4.39 -12.10 -5.00
N PRO A 78 4.75 -13.37 -4.70
CA PRO A 78 6.02 -13.91 -5.19
C PRO A 78 6.08 -14.04 -6.73
N GLY A 79 5.00 -14.53 -7.34
CA GLY A 79 4.99 -15.02 -8.72
C GLY A 79 4.59 -14.00 -9.79
N THR A 80 3.79 -12.97 -9.47
CA THR A 80 3.23 -12.04 -10.48
C THR A 80 3.77 -10.62 -10.45
N ARG A 81 4.72 -10.31 -9.55
CA ARG A 81 5.39 -8.99 -9.54
C ARG A 81 6.29 -8.83 -10.77
N THR A 82 6.15 -7.71 -11.47
CA THR A 82 6.92 -7.37 -12.67
C THR A 82 8.38 -7.09 -12.34
N ARG A 83 8.66 -6.57 -11.14
CA ARG A 83 10.02 -6.23 -10.67
C ARG A 83 10.75 -5.29 -11.63
N ASP A 84 10.03 -4.31 -12.18
CA ASP A 84 10.59 -3.38 -13.15
C ASP A 84 11.75 -2.59 -12.53
N SER A 85 12.95 -2.77 -13.07
CA SER A 85 14.16 -2.10 -12.59
C SER A 85 14.15 -0.60 -12.83
N LEU A 86 13.37 -0.11 -13.80
CA LEU A 86 13.25 1.34 -14.05
C LEU A 86 12.65 2.06 -12.84
N LEU A 87 11.70 1.42 -12.15
CA LEU A 87 11.12 1.93 -10.91
C LEU A 87 12.13 1.97 -9.75
N GLU A 88 13.29 1.33 -9.87
CA GLU A 88 14.33 1.41 -8.84
C GLU A 88 15.22 2.66 -9.00
N THR A 89 15.31 3.21 -10.21
CA THR A 89 16.30 4.24 -10.54
C THR A 89 15.68 5.52 -11.11
N SER A 90 14.39 5.52 -11.42
CA SER A 90 13.70 6.64 -12.06
C SER A 90 12.48 7.08 -11.27
N PHE A 91 12.60 8.21 -10.58
CA PHE A 91 11.47 8.84 -9.91
C PHE A 91 10.36 9.23 -10.90
N ARG A 92 10.73 9.58 -12.14
CA ARG A 92 9.79 9.85 -13.23
C ARG A 92 8.94 8.62 -13.54
N ASP A 93 9.54 7.45 -13.69
CA ASP A 93 8.81 6.22 -14.03
C ASP A 93 7.93 5.77 -12.86
N PHE A 94 8.40 5.92 -11.61
CA PHE A 94 7.56 5.77 -10.42
C PHE A 94 6.32 6.67 -10.46
N LYS A 95 6.51 7.96 -10.76
CA LYS A 95 5.41 8.93 -10.85
C LYS A 95 4.39 8.54 -11.93
N ILE A 96 4.86 8.02 -13.08
CA ILE A 96 3.97 7.53 -14.13
C ILE A 96 3.16 6.33 -13.62
N GLU A 97 3.83 5.35 -13.01
CA GLU A 97 3.20 4.12 -12.55
C GLU A 97 2.15 4.37 -11.45
N ILE A 98 2.45 5.22 -10.46
CA ILE A 98 1.50 5.52 -9.39
C ILE A 98 0.27 6.26 -9.90
N PHE A 99 0.41 7.14 -10.90
CA PHE A 99 -0.74 7.79 -11.52
C PHE A 99 -1.59 6.82 -12.34
N GLN A 100 -0.97 5.85 -13.01
CA GLN A 100 -1.74 4.78 -13.68
C GLN A 100 -2.55 3.95 -12.68
N ILE A 101 -1.98 3.65 -11.50
CA ILE A 101 -2.70 3.00 -10.40
C ILE A 101 -3.89 3.85 -9.96
N ILE A 102 -3.67 5.13 -9.65
CA ILE A 102 -4.71 6.06 -9.19
C ILE A 102 -5.84 6.18 -10.23
N ASP A 103 -5.50 6.37 -11.49
CA ASP A 103 -6.47 6.46 -12.58
C ASP A 103 -7.27 5.15 -12.69
N THR A 104 -6.61 4.00 -12.64
CA THR A 104 -7.27 2.70 -12.68
C THR A 104 -8.30 2.55 -11.56
N LEU A 105 -7.95 2.93 -10.33
CA LEU A 105 -8.86 2.90 -9.18
C LEU A 105 -10.07 3.82 -9.38
N LYS A 106 -9.84 5.04 -9.89
CA LYS A 106 -10.89 6.02 -10.20
C LYS A 106 -11.87 5.51 -11.26
N TYR A 107 -11.36 4.86 -12.31
CA TYR A 107 -12.20 4.39 -13.43
C TYR A 107 -12.92 3.07 -13.14
N LYS A 108 -12.28 2.12 -12.46
CA LYS A 108 -12.81 0.74 -12.33
C LYS A 108 -13.78 0.54 -11.18
N LYS A 109 -13.76 1.38 -10.14
CA LYS A 109 -14.57 1.23 -8.91
C LYS A 109 -14.59 -0.22 -8.42
N ILE A 110 -13.47 -0.63 -7.81
CA ILE A 110 -13.24 -2.01 -7.36
C ILE A 110 -14.32 -2.43 -6.35
N ASP A 111 -14.97 -3.57 -6.57
CA ASP A 111 -15.76 -4.21 -5.52
C ASP A 111 -14.83 -4.79 -4.45
N LEU A 112 -14.65 -4.03 -3.37
CA LEU A 112 -13.78 -4.37 -2.26
C LEU A 112 -14.23 -5.65 -1.53
N THR A 113 -15.51 -6.03 -1.63
CA THR A 113 -16.06 -7.20 -0.94
C THR A 113 -15.81 -8.50 -1.68
N LYS A 114 -15.41 -8.43 -2.96
CA LYS A 114 -15.23 -9.60 -3.81
C LYS A 114 -14.08 -10.49 -3.31
N ASN A 115 -14.36 -11.79 -3.25
CA ASN A 115 -13.39 -12.80 -2.83
C ASN A 115 -12.28 -12.99 -3.88
N VAL A 116 -11.10 -13.30 -3.39
CA VAL A 116 -9.89 -13.61 -4.16
C VAL A 116 -9.17 -14.81 -3.58
N THR A 117 -8.33 -15.44 -4.41
CA THR A 117 -7.38 -16.45 -3.96
C THR A 117 -5.99 -15.83 -3.89
N LYS A 118 -5.47 -15.68 -2.67
CA LYS A 118 -4.07 -15.36 -2.45
C LYS A 118 -3.24 -16.65 -2.54
N ILE A 119 -2.17 -16.61 -3.34
CA ILE A 119 -1.17 -17.68 -3.39
C ILE A 119 0.03 -17.21 -2.58
N ASP A 120 0.42 -18.02 -1.59
CA ASP A 120 1.58 -17.75 -0.76
C ASP A 120 2.48 -18.98 -0.63
N THR A 121 3.73 -18.78 -0.20
CA THR A 121 4.69 -19.86 0.04
C THR A 121 5.03 -19.91 1.52
N ILE A 122 4.64 -20.99 2.20
CA ILE A 122 4.99 -21.20 3.61
C ILE A 122 6.47 -21.58 3.77
N PRO A 123 7.07 -21.50 4.98
CA PRO A 123 8.51 -21.74 5.18
C PRO A 123 9.04 -23.09 4.65
N SER A 124 8.18 -24.10 4.52
CA SER A 124 8.54 -25.38 3.92
C SER A 124 8.70 -25.36 2.39
N GLY A 125 8.53 -24.20 1.74
CA GLY A 125 8.51 -24.05 0.28
C GLY A 125 7.20 -24.47 -0.39
N LYS A 126 6.20 -24.92 0.37
CA LYS A 126 4.90 -25.34 -0.18
C LYS A 126 4.07 -24.12 -0.56
N LYS A 127 3.47 -24.14 -1.74
CA LYS A 127 2.44 -23.17 -2.13
C LYS A 127 1.12 -23.47 -1.42
N VAL A 128 0.51 -22.44 -0.84
CA VAL A 128 -0.81 -22.50 -0.21
C VAL A 128 -1.75 -21.52 -0.91
N HIS A 129 -3.02 -21.90 -0.96
CA HIS A 129 -4.10 -21.10 -1.53
C HIS A 129 -4.99 -20.64 -0.39
N ILE A 130 -5.11 -19.33 -0.22
CA ILE A 130 -5.84 -18.69 0.87
C ILE A 130 -6.99 -17.92 0.26
N VAL A 131 -8.22 -18.24 0.66
CA VAL A 131 -9.40 -17.45 0.29
C VAL A 131 -9.44 -16.21 1.17
N THR A 132 -9.49 -15.04 0.55
CA THR A 132 -9.50 -13.71 1.17
C THR A 132 -10.40 -12.79 0.33
N ASN A 133 -10.39 -11.48 0.56
CA ASN A 133 -11.13 -10.49 -0.25
C ASN A 133 -10.27 -9.28 -0.63
N TYR A 134 -10.69 -8.52 -1.64
CA TYR A 134 -9.94 -7.35 -2.10
C TYR A 134 -9.70 -6.31 -1.02
N GLN A 135 -10.69 -6.05 -0.16
CA GLN A 135 -10.56 -5.11 0.95
C GLN A 135 -9.36 -5.46 1.83
N SER A 136 -9.21 -6.74 2.18
CA SER A 136 -8.13 -7.22 3.04
C SER A 136 -6.76 -7.10 2.37
N GLU A 137 -6.68 -7.44 1.08
CA GLU A 137 -5.42 -7.40 0.33
C GLU A 137 -5.01 -5.97 -0.03
N ILE A 138 -5.98 -5.07 -0.25
CA ILE A 138 -5.73 -3.63 -0.38
C ILE A 138 -5.25 -3.06 0.96
N LEU A 139 -5.91 -3.38 2.07
CA LEU A 139 -5.47 -2.94 3.40
C LEU A 139 -4.02 -3.37 3.66
N TYR A 140 -3.68 -4.61 3.31
CA TYR A 140 -2.31 -5.10 3.41
C TYR A 140 -1.35 -4.32 2.50
N ALA A 141 -1.62 -4.23 1.19
CA ALA A 141 -0.68 -3.67 0.22
C ALA A 141 -0.55 -2.13 0.31
N HIS A 142 -1.66 -1.41 0.41
CA HIS A 142 -1.71 0.06 0.33
C HIS A 142 -1.45 0.73 1.67
N PHE A 143 -1.83 0.09 2.79
CA PHE A 143 -1.69 0.69 4.11
C PHE A 143 -0.54 0.05 4.88
N GLN A 144 -0.65 -1.23 5.25
CA GLN A 144 0.28 -1.86 6.21
C GLN A 144 1.69 -2.05 5.65
N HIS A 145 1.79 -2.72 4.52
CA HIS A 145 3.05 -3.06 3.87
C HIS A 145 3.73 -1.80 3.33
N LYS A 146 2.95 -0.85 2.80
CA LYS A 146 3.43 0.49 2.45
C LYS A 146 4.09 1.17 3.65
N THR A 147 3.37 1.34 4.77
CA THR A 147 3.88 2.05 5.95
C THR A 147 5.18 1.41 6.46
N HIS A 148 5.26 0.07 6.47
CA HIS A 148 6.49 -0.63 6.82
C HIS A 148 7.69 -0.24 5.94
N HIS A 149 7.49 -0.18 4.63
CA HIS A 149 8.55 0.21 3.70
C HIS A 149 8.88 1.70 3.77
N LEU A 150 7.89 2.58 3.98
CA LEU A 150 8.15 4.00 4.19
C LEU A 150 9.02 4.24 5.45
N ASP A 151 8.79 3.54 6.56
CA ASP A 151 9.66 3.63 7.75
C ASP A 151 11.10 3.22 7.40
N THR A 152 11.24 2.14 6.64
CA THR A 152 12.55 1.67 6.19
C THR A 152 13.26 2.72 5.32
N MET A 153 12.55 3.33 4.37
CA MET A 153 13.09 4.41 3.53
C MET A 153 13.54 5.60 4.36
N VAL A 154 12.70 6.06 5.31
CA VAL A 154 13.04 7.17 6.22
C VAL A 154 14.33 6.86 6.99
N ARG A 155 14.49 5.63 7.50
CA ARG A 155 15.71 5.21 8.21
C ARG A 155 16.94 5.21 7.30
N ILE A 156 16.82 4.71 6.07
CA ILE A 156 17.90 4.70 5.08
C ILE A 156 18.35 6.13 4.78
N LEU A 157 17.41 7.02 4.49
CA LEU A 157 17.71 8.42 4.16
C LEU A 157 18.41 9.13 5.33
N LYS A 158 17.87 9.01 6.54
CA LYS A 158 18.47 9.58 7.75
C LYS A 158 19.88 9.03 8.03
N ALA A 159 20.10 7.73 7.82
CA ALA A 159 21.42 7.12 7.98
C ALA A 159 22.44 7.64 6.97
N ASN A 160 22.00 8.17 5.83
CA ASN A 160 22.83 8.80 4.80
C ASN A 160 22.88 10.33 4.94
N GLY A 161 22.43 10.90 6.07
CA GLY A 161 22.48 12.34 6.32
C GLY A 161 21.43 13.16 5.57
N ILE A 162 20.45 12.51 4.94
CA ILE A 162 19.34 13.18 4.24
C ILE A 162 18.24 13.49 5.26
N ASN A 163 17.82 14.76 5.31
CA ASN A 163 16.74 15.20 6.19
C ASN A 163 15.37 14.83 5.60
N VAL A 164 14.48 14.31 6.43
CA VAL A 164 13.08 14.04 6.07
C VAL A 164 12.20 14.96 6.92
N GLU A 165 11.56 15.94 6.28
CA GLU A 165 10.83 17.01 6.96
C GLU A 165 9.59 16.51 7.71
N ASN A 166 8.83 15.59 7.09
CA ASN A 166 7.64 15.04 7.71
C ASN A 166 7.99 13.83 8.60
N SER A 167 7.99 14.08 9.91
CA SER A 167 8.30 13.06 10.93
C SER A 167 7.27 11.93 11.08
N ASN A 168 6.11 12.04 10.43
CA ASN A 168 5.06 11.02 10.48
C ASN A 168 5.14 10.00 9.35
N ILE A 169 5.94 10.23 8.30
CA ILE A 169 6.10 9.27 7.20
C ILE A 169 6.59 7.94 7.74
N GLY A 170 5.93 6.84 7.34
CA GLY A 170 6.26 5.49 7.78
C GLY A 170 5.77 5.12 9.18
N LYS A 171 5.07 6.01 9.89
CA LYS A 171 4.44 5.67 11.18
C LYS A 171 3.02 5.17 10.98
N ALA A 172 2.65 4.12 11.72
CA ALA A 172 1.27 3.67 11.78
C ALA A 172 0.41 4.74 12.49
N ALA A 173 -0.85 4.87 12.06
CA ALA A 173 -1.80 5.83 12.65
C ALA A 173 -1.96 5.65 14.18
N SER A 174 -1.94 4.39 14.66
CA SER A 174 -1.98 4.06 16.09
C SER A 174 -0.75 4.61 16.85
N THR A 175 0.43 4.57 16.22
CA THR A 175 1.66 5.15 16.80
C THR A 175 1.55 6.67 16.90
N ILE A 176 1.07 7.33 15.85
CA ILE A 176 0.87 8.79 15.84
C ILE A 176 -0.12 9.21 16.93
N ALA A 177 -1.25 8.52 17.03
CA ALA A 177 -2.28 8.78 18.05
C ALA A 177 -1.72 8.62 19.48
N PHE A 178 -0.95 7.56 19.72
CA PHE A 178 -0.31 7.33 21.01
C PHE A 178 0.74 8.38 21.37
N GLU A 179 1.52 8.88 20.41
CA GLU A 179 2.45 9.98 20.63
C GLU A 179 1.71 11.29 20.95
N ALA A 180 0.59 11.55 20.27
CA ALA A 180 -0.26 12.72 20.51
C ALA A 180 -0.92 12.69 21.89
N SER A 181 -1.34 11.51 22.38
CA SER A 181 -1.95 11.38 23.70
C SER A 181 -0.99 11.57 24.88
N LYS A 182 0.32 11.66 24.61
CA LYS A 182 1.36 11.91 25.62
C LYS A 182 1.75 13.39 25.74
N LYS A 183 1.22 14.25 24.88
CA LYS A 183 1.41 15.70 24.92
C LYS A 183 0.29 16.37 25.71
#